data_AF-A0A5B9AP62-F1
#
_entry.id   AF-A0A5B9AP62-F1
#
_cell.length_a   1.000
_cell.length_b   1.000
_cell.length_c   1.000
_cell.angle_alpha   90.00
_cell.angle_beta   90.00
_cell.angle_gamma   90.00
#
_symmetry.space_group_name_H-M   'P 1'
#
loop_
_entity.id
_entity.type
_entity.pdbx_description
1 polymer ?
#
loop_
_entity_poly.entity_id
_entity_poly.type
_entity_poly.pdbx_seq_one_letter_code
_entity_poly.pdbx_strand_id
1 'polypeptide(L)'
;MSIYFNEHGSAIEYQVEGRWTVKGDYLQVNHGPNIPGGLYKINDDKVKFPFDYREVEAVIDTEKLTFTVNGQEYPMRKKQTNAWDV
;
A
#
# COMPACT_ATOMS: atom_id res chain seq x y z
N MET A 1 -12.71 -10.29 8.71
CA MET A 1 -11.24 -10.49 8.77
C MET A 1 -10.60 -9.40 7.94
N SER A 2 -9.60 -8.71 8.49
CA SER A 2 -8.88 -7.66 7.76
C SER A 2 -7.95 -8.31 6.75
N ILE A 3 -8.02 -7.91 5.48
CA ILE A 3 -7.12 -8.40 4.41
C ILE A 3 -5.65 -8.04 4.65
N TYR A 4 -5.41 -7.09 5.56
CA TYR A 4 -4.09 -6.56 5.84
C TYR A 4 -3.28 -7.55 6.68
N PHE A 5 -3.91 -8.59 7.20
CA PHE A 5 -3.30 -9.61 8.02
C PHE A 5 -3.73 -11.00 7.55
N ASN A 6 -2.82 -11.97 7.63
CA ASN A 6 -3.14 -13.37 7.37
C ASN A 6 -3.83 -14.03 8.59
N GLU A 7 -4.18 -15.31 8.47
CA GLU A 7 -4.83 -16.09 9.54
C GLU A 7 -3.98 -16.20 10.82
N HIS A 8 -2.68 -15.93 10.73
CA HIS A 8 -1.74 -15.93 11.85
C HIS A 8 -1.51 -14.53 12.46
N GLY A 9 -2.21 -13.50 11.96
CA GLY A 9 -2.04 -12.12 12.41
C GLY A 9 -0.81 -11.40 11.85
N SER A 10 -0.11 -11.98 10.87
CA SER A 10 1.04 -11.34 10.19
C SER A 10 0.56 -10.43 9.07
N ALA A 11 1.19 -9.26 8.94
CA ALA A 11 0.85 -8.29 7.89
C ALA A 11 1.05 -8.87 6.47
N ILE A 12 0.04 -8.74 5.61
CA ILE A 12 0.12 -9.06 4.19
C ILE A 12 0.69 -7.85 3.44
N GLU A 13 1.67 -8.10 2.58
CA GLU A 13 2.26 -7.08 1.72
C GLU A 13 1.60 -7.10 0.33
N TYR A 14 1.16 -5.94 -0.14
CA TYR A 14 0.69 -5.72 -1.51
C TYR A 14 1.58 -4.68 -2.18
N GLN A 15 2.16 -5.02 -3.32
CA GLN A 15 2.98 -4.13 -4.13
C GLN A 15 2.12 -3.41 -5.18
N VAL A 16 2.31 -2.10 -5.31
CA VAL A 16 1.61 -1.24 -6.25
C VAL A 16 2.62 -0.60 -7.20
N GLU A 17 2.62 -1.04 -8.47
CA GLU A 17 3.56 -0.63 -9.54
C GLU A 17 5.06 -0.61 -9.14
N GLY A 18 5.46 -1.34 -8.11
CA GLY A 18 6.82 -1.28 -7.57
C GLY A 18 7.19 0.02 -6.86
N ARG A 19 6.27 0.99 -6.78
CA ARG A 19 6.48 2.31 -6.17
C ARG A 19 6.00 2.36 -4.72
N TRP A 20 4.88 1.70 -4.44
CA TRP A 20 4.30 1.64 -3.11
C TRP A 20 4.10 0.21 -2.64
N THR A 21 4.13 0.02 -1.32
CA THR A 21 3.82 -1.23 -0.66
C THR A 21 2.78 -0.97 0.42
N VAL A 22 1.60 -1.56 0.29
CA VAL A 22 0.61 -1.62 1.37
C VAL A 22 0.99 -2.79 2.27
N LYS A 23 1.21 -2.54 3.56
CA LYS A 23 1.63 -3.54 4.54
C LYS A 23 0.92 -3.28 5.87
N GLY A 24 0.00 -4.18 6.25
CA GLY A 24 -0.79 -3.94 7.46
C GLY A 24 -1.60 -2.66 7.33
N ASP A 25 -1.60 -1.86 8.40
CA ASP A 25 -2.27 -0.55 8.46
C ASP A 25 -1.44 0.60 7.87
N TYR A 26 -0.42 0.31 7.05
CA TYR A 26 0.49 1.33 6.52
C TYR A 26 0.70 1.21 5.01
N LEU A 27 0.82 2.36 4.36
CA LEU A 27 1.42 2.53 3.06
C LEU A 27 2.90 2.86 3.25
N GLN A 28 3.77 1.97 2.79
CA GLN A 28 5.18 2.26 2.62
C GLN A 28 5.41 2.84 1.22
N VAL A 29 5.92 4.06 1.19
CA VAL A 29 6.34 4.72 -0.04
C VAL A 29 7.83 4.56 -0.15
N ASN A 30 8.29 3.85 -1.19
CA ASN A 30 9.72 3.70 -1.42
C ASN A 30 10.28 5.03 -1.96
N HIS A 31 11.44 5.44 -1.45
CA HIS A 31 12.08 6.70 -1.86
C HIS A 31 12.30 6.73 -3.37
N GLY A 32 11.77 7.75 -4.04
CA GLY A 32 11.92 7.99 -5.47
C GLY A 32 12.39 9.42 -5.75
N PRO A 33 12.77 9.75 -7.00
CA PRO A 33 13.31 11.06 -7.34
C PRO A 33 12.39 12.24 -6.95
N ASN A 34 11.07 12.02 -6.89
CA ASN A 34 10.07 13.05 -6.58
C ASN A 34 9.12 12.67 -5.42
N ILE A 35 9.48 11.67 -4.61
CA ILE A 35 8.61 11.17 -3.54
C ILE A 35 9.44 10.94 -2.28
N PRO A 36 9.20 11.71 -1.19
CA PRO A 36 9.89 11.45 0.07
C PRO A 36 9.41 10.09 0.60
N GLY A 37 10.38 9.17 0.76
CA GLY A 37 10.10 7.85 1.31
C GLY A 37 9.55 7.97 2.73
N GLY A 38 8.62 7.09 3.09
CA GLY A 38 7.96 7.16 4.38
C GLY A 38 6.93 6.07 4.61
N LEU A 39 6.49 5.96 5.85
CA LEU A 39 5.38 5.11 6.29
C LEU A 39 4.19 6.00 6.61
N TYR A 40 3.08 5.77 5.93
CA TYR A 40 1.86 6.57 6.07
C TYR A 40 0.74 5.67 6.56
N LYS A 41 0.04 6.11 7.61
CA LYS A 41 -1.03 5.31 8.22
C LYS A 41 -2.25 5.28 7.31
N ILE A 42 -2.73 4.07 7.02
CA ILE A 42 -4.01 3.82 6.39
C ILE A 42 -5.09 3.98 7.47
N ASN A 43 -6.11 4.77 7.17
CA ASN A 43 -7.30 4.89 7.98
C ASN A 43 -8.47 4.35 7.15
N ASP A 44 -9.08 3.27 7.61
CA ASP A 44 -10.07 2.47 6.89
C ASP A 44 -9.51 1.95 5.55
N ASP A 45 -9.89 2.58 4.44
CA ASP A 45 -9.48 2.28 3.07
C ASP A 45 -8.65 3.41 2.43
N LYS A 46 -8.26 4.42 3.22
CA LYS A 46 -7.65 5.66 2.71
C LYS A 46 -6.31 5.95 3.33
N VAL A 47 -5.42 6.57 2.56
CA VAL A 47 -4.11 7.02 3.04
C VAL A 47 -3.71 8.34 2.41
N LYS A 48 -3.22 9.25 3.25
CA LYS A 48 -2.67 10.54 2.81
C LYS A 48 -1.15 10.51 2.85
N PHE A 49 -0.53 10.94 1.76
CA PHE A 49 0.92 10.98 1.63
C PHE A 49 1.34 12.04 0.62
N PRO A 50 2.57 12.57 0.72
CA PRO A 50 3.15 13.44 -0.30
C PRO A 50 3.47 12.66 -1.57
N PHE A 51 2.97 13.13 -2.70
CA PHE A 51 3.26 12.62 -4.03
C PHE A 51 3.33 13.80 -5.00
N ASP A 52 4.40 13.87 -5.79
CA ASP A 52 4.60 14.93 -6.78
C ASP A 52 4.48 16.34 -6.18
N TYR A 53 5.17 16.55 -5.06
CA TYR A 53 5.23 17.81 -4.31
C TYR A 53 3.88 18.31 -3.74
N ARG A 54 2.86 17.46 -3.66
CA ARG A 54 1.55 17.78 -3.06
C ARG A 54 1.09 16.65 -2.14
N GLU A 55 0.26 16.98 -1.14
CA GLU A 55 -0.45 15.97 -0.37
C GLU A 55 -1.59 15.41 -1.22
N VAL A 56 -1.64 14.09 -1.36
CA VAL A 56 -2.70 13.37 -2.08
C VAL A 56 -3.36 12.38 -1.14
N GLU A 57 -4.64 12.08 -1.41
CA GLU A 57 -5.35 10.97 -0.78
C GLU A 57 -5.46 9.83 -1.79
N ALA A 58 -5.05 8.64 -1.38
CA ALA A 58 -5.29 7.41 -2.12
C ALA A 58 -6.35 6.55 -1.45
N VAL A 59 -7.10 5.85 -2.27
CA VAL A 59 -8.13 4.87 -1.88
C VAL A 59 -7.66 3.47 -2.25
N ILE A 60 -7.82 2.53 -1.33
CA ILE A 60 -7.40 1.14 -1.47
C ILE A 60 -8.68 0.31 -1.62
N ASP A 61 -8.98 -0.15 -2.83
CA ASP A 61 -10.06 -1.11 -3.08
C ASP A 61 -9.49 -2.52 -3.02
N THR A 62 -9.93 -3.21 -1.98
CA THR A 62 -9.37 -4.46 -1.57
C THR A 62 -10.04 -5.67 -2.22
N GLU A 63 -11.27 -5.47 -2.69
CA GLU A 63 -12.02 -6.47 -3.44
C GLU A 63 -11.52 -6.53 -4.87
N LYS A 64 -11.22 -5.36 -5.45
CA LYS A 64 -10.69 -5.24 -6.81
C LYS A 64 -9.17 -5.28 -6.89
N LEU A 65 -8.48 -5.22 -5.74
CA LEU A 65 -7.02 -5.11 -5.66
C LEU A 65 -6.51 -3.90 -6.46
N THR A 66 -7.12 -2.73 -6.24
CA THR A 66 -6.71 -1.48 -6.89
C THR A 66 -6.36 -0.41 -5.86
N PHE A 67 -5.37 0.40 -6.23
CA PHE A 67 -4.91 1.55 -5.48
C PHE A 67 -5.15 2.79 -6.35
N THR A 68 -6.02 3.69 -5.91
CA THR A 68 -6.45 4.84 -6.71
C THR A 68 -5.90 6.11 -6.10
N VAL A 69 -5.10 6.86 -6.85
CA VAL A 69 -4.54 8.15 -6.42
C VAL A 69 -4.61 9.14 -7.57
N ASN A 70 -5.04 10.37 -7.30
CA ASN A 70 -5.25 11.42 -8.32
C ASN A 70 -6.13 10.97 -9.51
N GLY A 71 -7.10 10.08 -9.28
CA GLY A 71 -7.98 9.55 -10.33
C GLY A 71 -7.35 8.51 -11.24
N GLN A 72 -6.09 8.11 -11.00
CA GLN A 72 -5.43 7.01 -11.68
C GLN A 72 -5.50 5.74 -10.81
N GLU A 73 -5.98 4.65 -11.41
CA GLU A 73 -6.03 3.34 -10.76
C GLU A 73 -4.74 2.55 -11.05
N TYR A 74 -4.18 1.96 -10.01
CA TYR A 74 -2.99 1.13 -10.07
C TYR A 74 -3.30 -0.27 -9.55
N PRO A 75 -2.91 -1.34 -10.25
CA PRO A 75 -3.15 -2.71 -9.78
C PRO A 75 -2.26 -3.04 -8.59
N MET A 76 -2.84 -3.68 -7.58
CA MET A 76 -2.15 -4.22 -6.42
C MET A 76 -1.82 -5.69 -6.66
N ARG A 77 -0.59 -6.09 -6.36
CA ARG A 77 -0.17 -7.49 -6.40
C ARG A 77 0.21 -7.94 -5.00
N LYS A 78 -0.48 -8.96 -4.49
CA LYS A 78 -0.08 -9.61 -3.25
C LYS A 78 1.34 -10.16 -3.43
N LYS A 79 2.25 -9.71 -2.57
CA LYS A 79 3.62 -10.19 -2.56
C LYS A 79 3.62 -11.59 -1.96
N GLN A 80 4.25 -12.53 -2.64
CA GLN A 80 4.41 -13.87 -2.10
C GLN A 80 5.43 -13.79 -0.95
N THR A 81 4.97 -13.97 0.29
CA THR A 81 5.87 -14.27 1.39
C THR A 81 6.48 -15.64 1.11
N ASN A 82 7.81 -15.69 0.99
CA ASN A 82 8.49 -16.97 0.84
C ASN A 82 8.18 -17.84 2.06
N ALA A 83 7.95 -19.14 1.85
CA ALA A 83 7.66 -20.10 2.91
C ALA A 83 8.77 -20.22 3.98
N TRP A 84 9.94 -19.62 3.73
CA TRP A 84 11.11 -19.60 4.62
C TRP A 84 11.22 -18.33 5.47
N ASP A 85 10.28 -17.39 5.37
CA ASP A 85 10.24 -16.14 6.15
C ASP A 85 9.50 -16.32 7.50
N VAL A 86 9.51 -17.55 8.05
CA VAL A 86 8.89 -17.94 9.33
C VAL A 86 9.96 -18.27 10.37
#